data_AF-A0A517NIV1-F1
#
_entry.id   AF-A0A517NIV1-F1
#
_cell.length_a   1.000
_cell.length_b   1.000
_cell.length_c   1.000
_cell.angle_alpha   90.00
_cell.angle_beta   90.00
_cell.angle_gamma   90.00
#
_symmetry.space_group_name_H-M   'P 1'
#
loop_
_entity.id
_entity.type
_entity.pdbx_description
1 polymer ?
#
loop_
_entity_poly.entity_id
_entity_poly.type
_entity_poly.pdbx_seq_one_letter_code
_entity_poly.pdbx_strand_id
1 'polypeptide(L)'
;MNTEIWIVTGVLLATIIAFVLDRFRLDVVAFVSMLALLLTGILTPAEATAGFSNSLVLMIAGLFVVGGAILESGVADLAGRWLGRLGGTSTIQLTVTVMIASALLSAFLSSTGTVAVMLPVVLSLGRRAEVSPTKLLIPLAFGASLGGMLTLIGTPPNMVVNQELRDAGLDVFGFFSFAPAGILMLTVGIVFMSTIGTRLLPTQRTGARDLARDQGFVSRPELMRTYGVDGQIREVRVPDGSKFAGRTLRELGLRTTFHVNVLAVSTPTAPGAASRGPVVRKCDPDTLLLPGDTLFVKASSEDAIANLVREGQMELMPSPTALPREVHLAELIIPPRSEFIGRTVRDVDFFRIYGAMVLSLQDGIQPVSTRTSDTPLGPGDTMLVAANLSALNRLRKSRSNVLLVSEQEEDGEAPLAPAAWWVVVILLGMLIAMSTGMVANVTAVLVAATLMVFTGAFRGSNVYQSINWESIVMIASVMPLATALEKTGTLDLVVDTIVESPGLTSPPILLLLLFVVTSLLSQAISNTATSVLVAPLALQLAQQVGVSPYPLLMGVALAASTAFATPVASPINALVAGAGNYRFGDFLKVGVPLQLLILVATLAIVPLLFPFNP
;
A
#
# COMPACT_ATOMS: atom_id res chain seq x y z
N MET A 1 19.75 41.81 16.99
CA MET A 1 19.11 40.51 16.69
C MET A 1 17.63 40.76 16.48
N ASN A 2 17.17 40.58 15.25
CA ASN A 2 15.81 40.91 14.82
C ASN A 2 14.79 40.01 15.54
N THR A 3 13.73 40.62 16.08
CA THR A 3 12.56 39.92 16.64
C THR A 3 12.01 38.88 15.67
N GLU A 4 12.10 39.16 14.36
CA GLU A 4 11.70 38.27 13.27
C GLU A 4 12.46 36.93 13.29
N ILE A 5 13.78 36.94 13.53
CA ILE A 5 14.61 35.72 13.58
C ILE A 5 14.16 34.82 14.74
N TRP A 6 13.89 35.40 15.91
CA TRP A 6 13.39 34.65 17.07
C TRP A 6 12.01 34.05 16.79
N ILE A 7 11.13 34.77 16.10
CA ILE A 7 9.81 34.26 15.72
C ILE A 7 9.94 33.10 14.75
N VAL A 8 10.70 33.25 13.65
CA VAL A 8 10.87 32.16 12.66
C VAL A 8 11.53 30.94 13.30
N THR A 9 12.58 31.15 14.10
CA THR A 9 13.27 30.06 14.80
C THR A 9 12.34 29.37 15.80
N GLY A 10 11.52 30.13 16.53
CA GLY A 10 10.52 29.58 17.45
C GLY A 10 9.45 28.77 16.73
N VAL A 11 8.93 29.26 15.60
CA VAL A 11 7.98 28.53 14.76
C VAL A 11 8.61 27.25 14.19
N LEU A 12 9.84 27.32 13.70
CA LEU A 12 10.59 26.16 13.20
C LEU A 12 10.76 25.11 14.31
N LEU A 13 11.25 25.50 15.49
CA LEU A 13 11.42 24.58 16.62
C LEU A 13 10.10 23.96 17.07
N ALA A 14 9.03 24.76 17.17
CA ALA A 14 7.70 24.25 17.50
C ALA A 14 7.18 23.26 16.46
N THR A 15 7.43 23.52 15.18
CA THR A 15 7.08 22.63 14.05
C THR A 15 7.84 21.31 14.15
N ILE A 16 9.16 21.36 14.37
CA ILE A 16 10.00 20.17 14.54
C ILE A 16 9.55 19.35 15.74
N ILE A 17 9.30 19.99 16.89
CA ILE A 17 8.81 19.33 18.10
C ILE A 17 7.46 18.67 17.84
N ALA A 18 6.54 19.35 17.15
CA ALA A 18 5.23 18.81 16.82
C ALA A 18 5.32 17.58 15.89
N PHE A 19 6.25 17.59 14.92
CA PHE A 19 6.54 16.42 14.08
C PHE A 19 7.10 15.24 14.90
N VAL A 20 8.07 15.51 15.78
CA VAL A 20 8.66 14.47 16.65
C VAL A 20 7.64 13.85 17.61
N LEU A 21 6.70 14.66 18.12
CA LEU A 21 5.69 14.20 19.08
C LEU A 21 4.63 13.29 18.44
N ASP A 22 4.48 13.30 17.11
CA ASP A 22 3.54 12.47 16.33
C ASP A 22 2.09 12.46 16.88
N ARG A 23 1.70 13.54 17.59
CA ARG A 23 0.36 13.71 18.20
C ARG A 23 -0.64 14.29 17.21
N PHE A 24 -0.15 14.96 16.17
CA PHE A 24 -0.94 15.72 15.20
C PHE A 24 -0.56 15.28 13.79
N ARG A 25 -1.51 15.40 12.85
CA ARG A 25 -1.23 15.11 11.44
C ARG A 25 -0.19 16.09 10.89
N LEU A 26 0.79 15.58 10.14
CA LEU A 26 1.92 16.36 9.63
C LEU A 26 1.49 17.53 8.72
N ASP A 27 0.45 17.31 7.91
CA ASP A 27 -0.13 18.34 7.03
C ASP A 27 -0.71 19.52 7.82
N VAL A 28 -1.40 19.24 8.93
CA VAL A 28 -1.96 20.25 9.83
C VAL A 28 -0.85 21.04 10.53
N VAL A 29 0.20 20.36 11.01
CA VAL A 29 1.34 21.03 11.66
C VAL A 29 2.03 21.99 10.69
N ALA A 30 2.29 21.55 9.46
CA ALA A 30 2.86 22.39 8.42
C ALA A 30 1.96 23.58 8.04
N PHE A 31 0.64 23.36 7.95
CA PHE A 31 -0.31 24.42 7.66
C PHE A 31 -0.38 25.46 8.79
N VAL A 32 -0.35 25.02 10.05
CA VAL A 32 -0.32 25.90 11.21
C VAL A 32 0.97 26.71 11.29
N SER A 33 2.12 26.13 10.95
CA SER A 33 3.39 26.88 10.93
C SER A 33 3.40 27.96 9.84
N MET A 34 2.90 27.65 8.65
CA MET A 34 2.67 28.63 7.58
C MET A 34 1.72 29.75 8.03
N LEU A 35 0.60 29.40 8.66
CA LEU A 35 -0.35 30.39 9.20
C LEU A 35 0.27 31.25 10.30
N ALA A 36 1.09 30.66 11.19
CA ALA A 36 1.76 31.41 12.24
C ALA A 36 2.68 32.48 11.64
N LEU A 37 3.44 32.16 10.59
CA LEU A 37 4.30 33.11 9.87
C LEU A 37 3.51 34.19 9.11
N LEU A 38 2.33 33.84 8.59
CA LEU A 38 1.42 34.80 7.96
C LEU A 38 0.83 35.76 9.00
N LEU A 39 0.38 35.25 10.15
CA LEU A 39 -0.24 36.05 11.22
C LEU A 39 0.76 36.96 11.93
N THR A 40 2.04 36.56 12.01
CA THR A 40 3.11 37.41 12.56
C THR A 40 3.58 38.49 11.58
N GLY A 41 3.10 38.48 10.33
CA GLY A 41 3.43 39.46 9.30
C GLY A 41 4.80 39.25 8.64
N ILE A 42 5.49 38.16 8.96
CA ILE A 42 6.79 37.81 8.34
C ILE A 42 6.59 37.45 6.87
N LEU A 43 5.53 36.70 6.60
CA LEU A 43 5.10 36.35 5.25
C LEU A 43 3.88 37.16 4.84
N THR A 44 3.88 37.62 3.60
CA THR A 44 2.70 38.15 2.91
C THR A 44 1.76 37.01 2.51
N PRO A 45 0.46 37.29 2.24
CA PRO A 45 -0.46 36.27 1.74
C PRO A 45 0.02 35.57 0.45
N ALA A 46 0.72 36.30 -0.42
CA ALA A 46 1.28 35.76 -1.65
C ALA A 46 2.44 34.78 -1.35
N GLU A 47 3.38 35.16 -0.48
CA GLU A 47 4.49 34.28 -0.07
C GLU A 47 3.98 33.03 0.67
N ALA A 48 3.00 33.20 1.58
CA ALA A 48 2.41 32.08 2.32
C ALA A 48 1.68 31.08 1.40
N THR A 49 1.04 31.54 0.33
CA THR A 49 0.30 30.66 -0.59
C THR A 49 1.10 30.19 -1.80
N ALA A 50 2.29 30.74 -2.03
CA ALA A 50 3.14 30.44 -3.20
C ALA A 50 3.45 28.95 -3.36
N GLY A 51 3.61 28.23 -2.25
CA GLY A 51 3.85 26.78 -2.24
C GLY A 51 2.76 25.97 -2.95
N PHE A 52 1.50 26.40 -2.90
CA PHE A 52 0.38 25.71 -3.56
C PHE A 52 0.40 25.87 -5.09
N SER A 53 1.01 26.94 -5.60
CA SER A 53 1.23 27.16 -7.03
C SER A 53 2.59 26.65 -7.53
N ASN A 54 3.40 26.07 -6.64
CA ASN A 54 4.75 25.65 -6.98
C ASN A 54 4.76 24.46 -7.96
N SER A 55 5.64 24.53 -8.96
CA SER A 55 5.78 23.50 -9.99
C SER A 55 6.07 22.10 -9.44
N LEU A 56 6.85 21.98 -8.36
CA LEU A 56 7.15 20.72 -7.68
C LEU A 56 5.89 20.11 -7.06
N VAL A 57 5.05 20.92 -6.40
CA VAL A 57 3.81 20.46 -5.77
C VAL A 57 2.84 19.94 -6.84
N LEU A 58 2.68 20.68 -7.94
CA LEU A 58 1.84 20.25 -9.08
C LEU A 58 2.40 18.99 -9.76
N MET A 59 3.72 18.88 -9.89
CA MET A 59 4.39 17.70 -10.42
C MET A 59 4.15 16.48 -9.54
N ILE A 60 4.28 16.58 -8.22
CA ILE A 60 3.99 15.47 -7.29
C ILE A 60 2.51 15.06 -7.39
N ALA A 61 1.58 16.02 -7.48
CA ALA A 61 0.16 15.72 -7.66
C ALA A 61 -0.10 14.94 -8.95
N GLY A 62 0.51 15.35 -10.07
CA GLY A 62 0.43 14.62 -11.33
C GLY A 62 1.07 13.23 -11.27
N LEU A 63 2.18 13.06 -10.54
CA LEU A 63 2.79 11.75 -10.32
C LEU A 63 1.92 10.81 -9.50
N PHE A 64 1.12 11.32 -8.55
CA PHE A 64 0.12 10.49 -7.86
C PHE A 64 -0.98 10.01 -8.81
N VAL A 65 -1.38 10.83 -9.79
CA VAL A 65 -2.34 10.41 -10.83
C VAL A 65 -1.73 9.35 -11.74
N VAL A 66 -0.50 9.56 -12.22
CA VAL A 66 0.23 8.57 -13.04
C VAL A 66 0.45 7.27 -12.27
N GLY A 67 0.86 7.37 -11.00
CA GLY A 67 0.97 6.23 -10.10
C GLY A 67 -0.35 5.48 -9.97
N GLY A 68 -1.44 6.19 -9.65
CA GLY A 68 -2.79 5.62 -9.57
C GLY A 68 -3.23 4.89 -10.84
N ALA A 69 -2.91 5.43 -12.02
CA ALA A 69 -3.17 4.79 -13.31
C ALA A 69 -2.39 3.47 -13.48
N ILE A 70 -1.13 3.42 -13.03
CA ILE A 70 -0.31 2.20 -13.04
C ILE A 70 -0.90 1.15 -12.09
N LEU A 71 -1.43 1.57 -10.94
CA LEU A 71 -2.11 0.70 -9.97
C LEU A 71 -3.42 0.13 -10.54
N GLU A 72 -4.30 0.98 -11.10
CA GLU A 72 -5.63 0.56 -11.55
C GLU A 72 -5.59 -0.25 -12.86
N SER A 73 -4.54 -0.07 -13.68
CA SER A 73 -4.39 -0.77 -14.96
C SER A 73 -3.91 -2.22 -14.87
N GLY A 74 -3.48 -2.69 -13.68
CA GLY A 74 -2.90 -4.02 -13.49
C GLY A 74 -1.49 -4.20 -14.09
N VAL A 75 -0.87 -3.12 -14.56
CA VAL A 75 0.54 -3.12 -15.01
C VAL A 75 1.47 -3.46 -13.84
N ALA A 76 1.15 -2.96 -12.65
CA ALA A 76 1.88 -3.26 -11.43
C ALA A 76 1.81 -4.76 -11.07
N ASP A 77 0.65 -5.38 -11.25
CA ASP A 77 0.45 -6.83 -11.03
C ASP A 77 1.25 -7.67 -12.03
N LEU A 78 1.35 -7.23 -13.29
CA LEU A 78 2.17 -7.90 -14.30
C LEU A 78 3.65 -7.89 -13.92
N ALA A 79 4.16 -6.74 -13.44
CA ALA A 79 5.52 -6.63 -12.94
C ALA A 79 5.74 -7.55 -11.73
N GLY A 80 4.82 -7.52 -10.75
CA GLY A 80 4.86 -8.40 -9.57
C GLY A 80 4.85 -9.89 -9.91
N ARG A 81 4.04 -10.33 -10.88
CA ARG A 81 3.98 -11.72 -11.36
C ARG A 81 5.25 -12.15 -12.09
N TRP A 82 5.83 -11.27 -12.92
CA TRP A 82 7.10 -11.55 -13.59
C TRP A 82 8.24 -11.73 -12.58
N LEU A 83 8.28 -10.87 -11.56
CA LEU A 83 9.24 -10.95 -10.46
C LEU A 83 9.03 -12.20 -9.59
N GLY A 84 7.79 -12.61 -9.37
CA GLY A 84 7.47 -13.84 -8.64
C GLY A 84 7.95 -15.13 -9.32
N ARG A 85 8.19 -15.12 -10.64
CA ARG A 85 8.81 -16.25 -11.37
C ARG A 85 10.34 -16.30 -11.24
N LEU A 86 10.96 -15.17 -10.91
CA LEU A 86 12.40 -15.05 -10.67
C LEU A 86 12.76 -15.37 -9.20
N GLY A 87 11.77 -15.31 -8.30
CA GLY A 87 11.95 -15.59 -6.88
C GLY A 87 12.26 -17.06 -6.61
N GLY A 88 13.47 -17.34 -6.13
CA GLY A 88 13.83 -18.69 -5.67
C GLY A 88 13.26 -19.01 -4.28
N THR A 89 13.60 -20.19 -3.75
CA THR A 89 13.05 -20.70 -2.47
C THR A 89 13.81 -20.22 -1.23
N SER A 90 14.98 -19.59 -1.41
CA SER A 90 15.80 -19.10 -0.30
C SER A 90 15.41 -17.69 0.16
N THR A 91 15.44 -17.43 1.47
CA THR A 91 15.23 -16.09 2.04
C THR A 91 16.12 -15.02 1.41
N ILE A 92 17.36 -15.35 1.06
CA ILE A 92 18.30 -14.42 0.42
C ILE A 92 17.83 -14.06 -0.99
N GLN A 93 17.47 -15.07 -1.79
CA GLN A 93 17.00 -14.86 -3.17
C GLN A 93 15.72 -14.02 -3.18
N LEU A 94 14.78 -14.30 -2.28
CA LEU A 94 13.56 -13.50 -2.14
C LEU A 94 13.87 -12.07 -1.71
N THR A 95 14.76 -11.87 -0.74
CA THR A 95 15.17 -10.52 -0.28
C THR A 95 15.76 -9.71 -1.45
N VAL A 96 16.70 -10.29 -2.20
CA VAL A 96 17.31 -9.65 -3.37
C VAL A 96 16.24 -9.32 -4.42
N THR A 97 15.38 -10.29 -4.73
CA THR A 97 14.32 -10.12 -5.74
C THR A 97 13.36 -9.00 -5.34
N VAL A 98 12.92 -8.99 -4.08
CA VAL A 98 12.01 -7.97 -3.54
C VAL A 98 12.66 -6.59 -3.55
N MET A 99 13.94 -6.47 -3.16
CA MET A 99 14.63 -5.17 -3.16
C MET A 99 14.81 -4.63 -4.57
N ILE A 100 15.25 -5.47 -5.53
CA ILE A 100 15.42 -5.05 -6.94
C ILE A 100 14.08 -4.68 -7.56
N ALA A 101 13.05 -5.52 -7.36
CA ALA A 101 11.70 -5.28 -7.82
C ALA A 101 11.16 -3.91 -7.35
N SER A 102 11.25 -3.70 -6.04
CA SER A 102 10.75 -2.49 -5.40
C SER A 102 11.59 -1.28 -5.81
N ALA A 103 12.89 -1.46 -6.00
CA ALA A 103 13.74 -0.37 -6.43
C ALA A 103 13.43 0.08 -7.87
N LEU A 104 13.26 -0.88 -8.78
CA LEU A 104 12.90 -0.59 -10.17
C LEU A 104 11.51 0.04 -10.28
N LEU A 105 10.53 -0.45 -9.51
CA LEU A 105 9.21 0.14 -9.52
C LEU A 105 9.23 1.56 -8.92
N SER A 106 9.93 1.76 -7.80
CA SER A 106 10.04 3.06 -7.13
C SER A 106 10.97 4.06 -7.84
N ALA A 107 11.77 3.62 -8.82
CA ALA A 107 12.53 4.53 -9.67
C ALA A 107 11.62 5.36 -10.58
N PHE A 108 10.39 4.89 -10.83
CA PHE A 108 9.45 5.52 -11.76
C PHE A 108 8.09 5.82 -11.14
N LEU A 109 7.71 5.09 -10.07
CA LEU A 109 6.57 5.39 -9.21
C LEU A 109 7.04 6.09 -7.94
N SER A 110 6.09 6.61 -7.15
CA SER A 110 6.41 6.99 -5.77
C SER A 110 6.75 5.76 -4.93
N SER A 111 7.64 5.94 -3.94
CA SER A 111 7.97 4.91 -2.97
C SER A 111 6.72 4.38 -2.23
N THR A 112 5.78 5.28 -1.90
CA THR A 112 4.49 4.92 -1.30
C THR A 112 3.64 4.03 -2.21
N GLY A 113 3.48 4.39 -3.48
CA GLY A 113 2.72 3.59 -4.44
C GLY A 113 3.37 2.22 -4.66
N THR A 114 4.70 2.18 -4.71
CA THR A 114 5.46 0.93 -4.85
C THR A 114 5.22 -0.03 -3.70
N VAL A 115 5.35 0.43 -2.45
CA VAL A 115 5.12 -0.43 -1.28
C VAL A 115 3.67 -0.89 -1.23
N ALA A 116 2.69 -0.03 -1.56
CA ALA A 116 1.28 -0.42 -1.58
C ALA A 116 0.99 -1.58 -2.55
N VAL A 117 1.58 -1.57 -3.76
CA VAL A 117 1.47 -2.68 -4.74
C VAL A 117 2.19 -3.92 -4.25
N MET A 118 3.44 -3.73 -3.83
CA MET A 118 4.33 -4.85 -3.61
C MET A 118 4.06 -5.53 -2.28
N LEU A 119 3.41 -4.86 -1.33
CA LEU A 119 3.05 -5.43 -0.04
C LEU A 119 2.26 -6.75 -0.18
N PRO A 120 1.10 -6.81 -0.85
CA PRO A 120 0.37 -8.08 -1.03
C PRO A 120 1.19 -9.12 -1.79
N VAL A 121 1.97 -8.71 -2.80
CA VAL A 121 2.85 -9.60 -3.57
C VAL A 121 3.93 -10.24 -2.69
N VAL A 122 4.58 -9.44 -1.84
CA VAL A 122 5.64 -9.89 -0.91
C VAL A 122 5.08 -10.81 0.17
N LEU A 123 3.88 -10.50 0.69
CA LEU A 123 3.18 -11.38 1.62
C LEU A 123 2.87 -12.74 0.97
N SER A 124 2.37 -12.74 -0.27
CA SER A 124 2.09 -13.95 -1.04
C SER A 124 3.36 -14.76 -1.34
N LEU A 125 4.45 -14.10 -1.73
CA LEU A 125 5.75 -14.74 -1.99
C LEU A 125 6.33 -15.40 -0.72
N GLY A 126 6.27 -14.71 0.42
CA GLY A 126 6.69 -15.27 1.70
C GLY A 126 5.92 -16.55 2.04
N ARG A 127 4.59 -16.55 1.83
CA ARG A 127 3.74 -17.74 2.05
C ARG A 127 4.13 -18.90 1.14
N ARG A 128 4.24 -18.66 -0.17
CA ARG A 128 4.56 -19.71 -1.16
C ARG A 128 5.93 -20.34 -0.95
N ALA A 129 6.90 -19.55 -0.48
CA ALA A 129 8.25 -20.01 -0.21
C ALA A 129 8.49 -20.44 1.25
N GLU A 130 7.45 -20.48 2.09
CA GLU A 130 7.54 -20.78 3.53
C GLU A 130 8.54 -19.89 4.30
N VAL A 131 8.77 -18.67 3.82
CA VAL A 131 9.62 -17.67 4.46
C VAL A 131 8.74 -16.67 5.20
N SER A 132 9.06 -16.38 6.47
CA SER A 132 8.30 -15.40 7.25
C SER A 132 8.24 -14.05 6.52
N PRO A 133 7.05 -13.47 6.26
CA PRO A 133 6.93 -12.18 5.59
C PRO A 133 7.64 -11.06 6.34
N THR A 134 7.77 -11.14 7.67
CA THR A 134 8.54 -10.18 8.49
C THR A 134 10.03 -10.15 8.16
N LYS A 135 10.55 -11.04 7.32
CA LYS A 135 11.91 -10.93 6.78
C LYS A 135 11.99 -10.20 5.45
N LEU A 136 10.86 -9.98 4.79
CA LEU A 136 10.77 -9.42 3.44
C LEU A 136 10.14 -8.01 3.42
N LEU A 137 9.36 -7.64 4.43
CA LEU A 137 8.67 -6.35 4.48
C LEU A 137 9.61 -5.14 4.69
N ILE A 138 10.59 -5.23 5.61
CA ILE A 138 11.62 -4.18 5.71
C ILE A 138 12.49 -4.08 4.44
N PRO A 139 12.96 -5.20 3.83
CA PRO A 139 13.60 -5.14 2.52
C PRO A 139 12.74 -4.48 1.43
N LEU A 140 11.43 -4.70 1.42
CA LEU A 140 10.50 -4.01 0.52
C LEU A 140 10.56 -2.48 0.71
N ALA A 141 10.41 -2.00 1.95
CA ALA A 141 10.50 -0.56 2.23
C ALA A 141 11.86 0.02 1.84
N PHE A 142 12.95 -0.65 2.18
CA PHE A 142 14.30 -0.17 1.88
C PHE A 142 14.59 -0.21 0.38
N GLY A 143 14.15 -1.25 -0.32
CA GLY A 143 14.24 -1.35 -1.78
C GLY A 143 13.49 -0.20 -2.46
N ALA A 144 12.28 0.12 -2.01
CA ALA A 144 11.52 1.25 -2.52
C ALA A 144 12.25 2.59 -2.26
N SER A 145 12.69 2.85 -1.03
CA SER A 145 13.44 4.08 -0.69
C SER A 145 14.73 4.24 -1.49
N LEU A 146 15.53 3.19 -1.60
CA LEU A 146 16.79 3.19 -2.35
C LEU A 146 16.55 3.30 -3.86
N GLY A 147 15.47 2.69 -4.37
CA GLY A 147 15.06 2.83 -5.76
C GLY A 147 14.70 4.25 -6.14
N GLY A 148 14.08 4.98 -5.22
CA GLY A 148 13.80 6.40 -5.43
C GLY A 148 15.06 7.26 -5.63
N MET A 149 16.23 6.80 -5.17
CA MET A 149 17.53 7.46 -5.40
C MET A 149 18.09 7.22 -6.82
N LEU A 150 17.41 6.45 -7.68
CA LEU A 150 17.90 6.14 -9.03
C LEU A 150 17.59 7.21 -10.07
N THR A 151 16.51 7.98 -9.88
CA THR A 151 16.04 8.95 -10.88
C THR A 151 15.63 10.26 -10.21
N LEU A 152 15.59 11.32 -11.00
CA LEU A 152 15.11 12.63 -10.55
C LEU A 152 13.67 12.59 -9.99
N ILE A 153 12.79 11.75 -10.55
CA ILE A 153 11.39 11.62 -10.13
C ILE A 153 11.21 10.69 -8.93
N GLY A 154 12.13 9.73 -8.75
CA GLY A 154 11.95 8.61 -7.83
C GLY A 154 11.63 9.03 -6.39
N THR A 155 12.16 10.16 -5.93
CA THR A 155 11.74 10.78 -4.66
C THR A 155 11.60 12.31 -4.75
N PRO A 156 10.72 12.91 -3.92
CA PRO A 156 10.60 14.36 -3.84
C PRO A 156 11.91 15.09 -3.45
N PRO A 157 12.75 14.61 -2.51
CA PRO A 157 14.05 15.25 -2.24
C PRO A 157 14.92 15.51 -3.47
N ASN A 158 14.94 14.59 -4.44
CA ASN A 158 15.69 14.78 -5.68
C ASN A 158 15.12 15.96 -6.50
N MET A 159 13.80 16.09 -6.52
CA MET A 159 13.13 17.19 -7.20
C MET A 159 13.33 18.53 -6.49
N VAL A 160 13.38 18.54 -5.16
CA VAL A 160 13.63 19.74 -4.35
C VAL A 160 15.02 20.30 -4.65
N VAL A 161 16.08 19.48 -4.52
CA VAL A 161 17.44 19.98 -4.79
C VAL A 161 17.63 20.43 -6.23
N ASN A 162 16.90 19.82 -7.16
CA ASN A 162 16.90 20.21 -8.55
C ASN A 162 16.16 21.53 -8.81
N GLN A 163 15.13 21.82 -8.01
CA GLN A 163 14.44 23.10 -8.04
C GLN A 163 15.33 24.20 -7.46
N GLU A 164 16.04 23.95 -6.35
CA GLU A 164 16.99 24.92 -5.79
C GLU A 164 18.08 25.32 -6.80
N LEU A 165 18.64 24.36 -7.55
CA LEU A 165 19.58 24.66 -8.64
C LEU A 165 18.94 25.57 -9.71
N ARG A 166 17.70 25.27 -10.10
CA ARG A 166 16.96 26.05 -11.10
C ARG A 166 16.68 27.46 -10.63
N ASP A 167 16.22 27.61 -9.39
CA ASP A 167 15.84 28.89 -8.80
C ASP A 167 17.10 29.78 -8.61
N ALA A 168 18.26 29.15 -8.41
CA ALA A 168 19.58 29.81 -8.41
C ALA A 168 20.16 30.10 -9.81
N GLY A 169 19.48 29.72 -10.90
CA GLY A 169 19.96 29.90 -12.27
C GLY A 169 21.14 29.00 -12.66
N LEU A 170 21.36 27.90 -11.93
CA LEU A 170 22.40 26.91 -12.20
C LEU A 170 21.88 25.77 -13.10
N ASP A 171 22.80 25.03 -13.70
CA ASP A 171 22.44 23.82 -14.45
C ASP A 171 21.79 22.81 -13.50
N VAL A 172 20.65 22.27 -13.93
CA VAL A 172 19.90 21.29 -13.16
C VAL A 172 20.47 19.89 -13.34
N PHE A 173 20.25 19.01 -12.37
CA PHE A 173 20.56 17.60 -12.53
C PHE A 173 19.75 16.99 -13.69
N GLY A 174 20.44 16.21 -14.50
CA GLY A 174 19.81 15.37 -15.52
C GLY A 174 18.97 14.27 -14.89
N PHE A 175 18.08 13.67 -15.67
CA PHE A 175 17.13 12.67 -15.20
C PHE A 175 17.80 11.49 -14.47
N PHE A 176 18.94 11.02 -14.98
CA PHE A 176 19.72 9.90 -14.44
C PHE A 176 21.00 10.33 -13.71
N SER A 177 21.18 11.61 -13.39
CA SER A 177 22.36 12.08 -12.63
C SER A 177 22.47 11.43 -11.23
N PHE A 178 21.35 10.98 -10.68
CA PHE A 178 21.27 10.29 -9.40
C PHE A 178 21.61 8.78 -9.52
N ALA A 179 21.46 8.19 -10.70
CA ALA A 179 21.54 6.75 -10.91
C ALA A 179 22.88 6.13 -10.47
N PRO A 180 24.07 6.71 -10.75
CA PRO A 180 25.33 6.11 -10.32
C PRO A 180 25.43 5.99 -8.79
N ALA A 181 25.05 7.04 -8.06
CA ALA A 181 25.02 7.01 -6.61
C ALA A 181 23.91 6.07 -6.09
N GLY A 182 22.70 6.15 -6.66
CA GLY A 182 21.57 5.30 -6.29
C GLY A 182 21.82 3.80 -6.49
N ILE A 183 22.48 3.41 -7.60
CA ILE A 183 22.87 2.01 -7.87
C ILE A 183 23.85 1.53 -6.80
N LEU A 184 24.82 2.35 -6.41
CA LEU A 184 25.74 2.01 -5.34
C LEU A 184 25.00 1.83 -4.00
N MET A 185 24.12 2.77 -3.63
CA MET A 185 23.34 2.68 -2.38
C MET A 185 22.41 1.47 -2.37
N LEU A 186 21.76 1.18 -3.50
CA LEU A 186 20.92 0.00 -3.67
C LEU A 186 21.75 -1.28 -3.52
N THR A 187 22.94 -1.34 -4.13
CA THR A 187 23.85 -2.48 -4.02
C THR A 187 24.30 -2.69 -2.57
N VAL A 188 24.72 -1.63 -1.89
CA VAL A 188 25.08 -1.66 -0.45
C VAL A 188 23.90 -2.15 0.39
N GLY A 189 22.70 -1.64 0.13
CA GLY A 189 21.48 -2.07 0.82
C GLY A 189 21.14 -3.54 0.59
N ILE A 190 21.23 -4.03 -0.64
CA ILE A 190 20.98 -5.43 -1.00
C ILE A 190 22.01 -6.34 -0.31
N VAL A 191 23.30 -6.00 -0.39
CA VAL A 191 24.37 -6.78 0.25
C VAL A 191 24.18 -6.82 1.77
N PHE A 192 23.90 -5.68 2.40
CA PHE A 192 23.67 -5.61 3.84
C PHE A 192 22.44 -6.43 4.26
N MET A 193 21.30 -6.26 3.59
CA MET A 193 20.07 -6.97 3.94
C MET A 193 20.18 -8.47 3.73
N SER A 194 20.76 -8.91 2.61
CA SER A 194 20.94 -10.33 2.29
C SER A 194 21.93 -11.04 3.22
N THR A 195 22.91 -10.35 3.80
CA THR A 195 23.93 -10.96 4.65
C THR A 195 23.62 -10.84 6.15
N ILE A 196 23.40 -9.62 6.65
CA ILE A 196 23.27 -9.30 8.07
C ILE A 196 21.83 -8.87 8.40
N GLY A 197 21.25 -7.97 7.61
CA GLY A 197 19.98 -7.29 7.93
C GLY A 197 18.83 -8.27 8.19
N THR A 198 18.62 -9.25 7.31
CA THR A 198 17.57 -10.29 7.49
C THR A 198 17.76 -11.17 8.73
N ARG A 199 18.97 -11.29 9.26
CA ARG A 199 19.27 -12.04 10.49
C ARG A 199 18.94 -11.24 11.75
N LEU A 200 19.02 -9.91 11.66
CA LEU A 200 18.66 -8.98 12.73
C LEU A 200 17.14 -8.81 12.87
N LEU A 201 16.40 -9.10 11.80
CA LEU A 201 14.94 -9.00 11.78
C LEU A 201 14.28 -10.09 12.63
N PRO A 202 13.20 -9.76 13.36
CA PRO A 202 12.50 -10.73 14.15
C PRO A 202 11.89 -11.81 13.25
N THR A 203 12.13 -13.06 13.62
CA THR A 203 11.38 -14.19 13.08
C THR A 203 10.15 -14.36 13.96
N GLN A 204 9.19 -13.43 13.86
CA GLN A 204 7.91 -13.71 14.52
C GLN A 204 7.23 -14.84 13.75
N ARG A 205 6.84 -15.87 14.50
CA ARG A 205 5.77 -16.80 14.12
C ARG A 205 4.42 -16.25 14.62
N THR A 206 4.20 -14.93 14.55
CA THR A 206 2.81 -14.45 14.45
C THR A 206 2.30 -15.13 13.21
N GLY A 207 1.32 -16.01 13.38
CA GLY A 207 0.93 -16.92 12.32
C GLY A 207 0.67 -16.08 11.07
N ALA A 208 1.14 -16.55 9.92
CA ALA A 208 0.63 -16.03 8.64
C ALA A 208 -0.92 -15.97 8.63
N ARG A 209 -1.56 -16.76 9.53
CA ARG A 209 -2.97 -16.73 9.96
C ARG A 209 -3.47 -15.39 10.55
N ASP A 210 -2.74 -14.69 11.40
CA ASP A 210 -3.22 -13.44 12.03
C ASP A 210 -3.13 -12.26 11.05
N LEU A 211 -2.08 -12.20 10.23
CA LEU A 211 -1.95 -11.19 9.16
C LEU A 211 -2.89 -11.45 7.97
N ALA A 212 -3.30 -12.71 7.75
CA ALA A 212 -4.34 -13.04 6.76
C ALA A 212 -5.74 -12.62 7.21
N ARG A 213 -6.00 -12.64 8.52
CA ARG A 213 -7.27 -12.25 9.15
C ARG A 213 -7.56 -10.75 9.00
N ASP A 214 -6.52 -9.91 9.03
CA ASP A 214 -6.65 -8.45 8.99
C ASP A 214 -6.76 -7.87 7.57
N GLN A 215 -6.37 -8.63 6.52
CA GLN A 215 -6.36 -8.13 5.14
C GLN A 215 -7.12 -8.99 4.12
N GLY A 216 -7.85 -10.01 4.57
CA GLY A 216 -8.84 -10.68 3.72
C GLY A 216 -8.31 -11.61 2.64
N PHE A 217 -7.11 -12.16 2.80
CA PHE A 217 -6.54 -13.13 1.85
C PHE A 217 -6.43 -14.50 2.51
N VAL A 218 -7.51 -15.27 2.47
CA VAL A 218 -7.58 -16.65 2.96
C VAL A 218 -8.17 -17.54 1.86
N SER A 219 -7.48 -18.66 1.56
CA SER A 219 -7.92 -19.60 0.53
C SER A 219 -9.23 -20.33 0.93
N ARG A 220 -10.09 -20.73 -0.02
CA ARG A 220 -11.39 -21.42 0.26
C ARG A 220 -11.26 -22.58 1.27
N PRO A 221 -10.31 -23.53 1.13
CA PRO A 221 -10.19 -24.65 2.07
C PRO A 221 -9.70 -24.20 3.44
N GLU A 222 -8.90 -23.14 3.50
CA GLU A 222 -8.38 -22.58 4.75
C GLU A 222 -9.46 -21.79 5.50
N LEU A 223 -10.33 -21.06 4.80
CA LEU A 223 -11.53 -20.44 5.38
C LEU A 223 -12.45 -21.50 5.98
N MET A 224 -12.77 -22.55 5.24
CA MET A 224 -13.64 -23.63 5.72
C MET A 224 -13.07 -24.34 6.97
N ARG A 225 -11.75 -24.60 6.98
CA ARG A 225 -11.03 -25.14 8.15
C ARG A 225 -11.03 -24.21 9.35
N THR A 226 -10.71 -22.93 9.12
CA THR A 226 -10.56 -21.93 10.19
C THR A 226 -11.89 -21.62 10.86
N TYR A 227 -12.97 -21.64 10.08
CA TYR A 227 -14.32 -21.41 10.56
C TYR A 227 -15.05 -22.70 11.00
N GLY A 228 -14.39 -23.86 10.94
CA GLY A 228 -14.98 -25.15 11.34
C GLY A 228 -16.21 -25.53 10.51
N VAL A 229 -16.28 -25.06 9.26
CA VAL A 229 -17.39 -25.32 8.33
C VAL A 229 -17.16 -26.61 7.53
N ASP A 230 -15.97 -27.21 7.66
CA ASP A 230 -15.68 -28.54 7.11
C ASP A 230 -16.70 -29.57 7.61
N GLY A 231 -17.35 -30.25 6.66
CA GLY A 231 -18.39 -31.24 6.94
C GLY A 231 -19.79 -30.67 7.23
N GLN A 232 -19.95 -29.35 7.38
CA GLN A 232 -21.29 -28.73 7.54
C GLN A 232 -22.05 -28.62 6.21
N ILE A 233 -21.33 -28.61 5.09
CA ILE A 233 -21.92 -28.63 3.74
C ILE A 233 -21.84 -30.05 3.21
N ARG A 234 -22.98 -30.59 2.78
CA ARG A 234 -23.12 -31.94 2.27
C ARG A 234 -23.62 -31.90 0.83
N GLU A 235 -23.17 -32.87 0.06
CA GLU A 235 -23.56 -33.04 -1.33
C GLU A 235 -24.64 -34.12 -1.42
N VAL A 236 -25.77 -33.81 -2.04
CA VAL A 236 -26.92 -34.71 -2.17
C VAL A 236 -27.34 -34.78 -3.64
N ARG A 237 -27.30 -35.96 -4.23
CA ARG A 237 -27.67 -36.19 -5.62
C ARG A 237 -29.13 -36.59 -5.75
N VAL A 238 -29.81 -36.08 -6.77
CA VAL A 238 -31.19 -36.39 -7.15
C VAL A 238 -31.17 -37.51 -8.19
N PRO A 239 -31.45 -38.77 -7.84
CA PRO A 239 -31.53 -39.87 -8.82
C PRO A 239 -32.80 -39.79 -9.69
N ASP A 240 -32.85 -40.58 -10.77
CA ASP A 240 -33.98 -40.64 -11.71
C ASP A 240 -35.33 -41.02 -11.07
N GLY A 241 -35.29 -41.74 -9.93
CA GLY A 241 -36.47 -42.12 -9.15
C GLY A 241 -36.81 -41.19 -7.99
N SER A 242 -36.15 -40.04 -7.85
CA SER A 242 -36.36 -39.14 -6.72
C SER A 242 -37.75 -38.51 -6.71
N LYS A 243 -38.41 -38.47 -5.55
CA LYS A 243 -39.68 -37.73 -5.36
C LYS A 243 -39.54 -36.23 -5.50
N PHE A 244 -38.32 -35.72 -5.52
CA PHE A 244 -38.02 -34.29 -5.65
C PHE A 244 -37.67 -33.90 -7.09
N ALA A 245 -37.43 -34.87 -7.98
CA ALA A 245 -37.26 -34.60 -9.39
C ALA A 245 -38.55 -34.05 -10.00
N GLY A 246 -38.43 -33.03 -10.85
CA GLY A 246 -39.55 -32.35 -11.50
C GLY A 246 -40.30 -31.36 -10.61
N ARG A 247 -39.80 -31.05 -9.40
CA ARG A 247 -40.39 -30.06 -8.48
C ARG A 247 -39.46 -28.87 -8.30
N THR A 248 -40.05 -27.72 -8.00
CA THR A 248 -39.29 -26.50 -7.71
C THR A 248 -38.80 -26.47 -6.26
N LEU A 249 -37.70 -25.76 -5.98
CA LEU A 249 -37.21 -25.55 -4.60
C LEU A 249 -38.29 -24.92 -3.70
N ARG A 250 -39.15 -24.06 -4.25
CA ARG A 250 -40.30 -23.44 -3.57
C ARG A 250 -41.30 -24.48 -3.09
N GLU A 251 -41.70 -25.41 -3.96
CA GLU A 251 -42.67 -26.46 -3.62
C GLU A 251 -42.14 -27.46 -2.60
N LEU A 252 -40.84 -27.68 -2.59
CA LEU A 252 -40.19 -28.63 -1.69
C LEU A 252 -40.04 -28.09 -0.26
N GLY A 253 -40.07 -26.76 -0.09
CA GLY A 253 -40.02 -26.13 1.22
C GLY A 253 -38.81 -26.59 2.05
N LEU A 254 -37.65 -26.81 1.43
CA LEU A 254 -36.52 -27.50 2.06
C LEU A 254 -36.06 -26.86 3.38
N ARG A 255 -36.14 -25.53 3.47
CA ARG A 255 -35.81 -24.76 4.67
C ARG A 255 -36.82 -24.94 5.80
N THR A 256 -38.12 -25.02 5.49
CA THR A 256 -39.20 -25.09 6.48
C THR A 256 -39.49 -26.52 6.91
N THR A 257 -39.49 -27.46 5.96
CA THR A 257 -39.90 -28.85 6.17
C THR A 257 -38.74 -29.71 6.64
N PHE A 258 -37.56 -29.52 6.05
CA PHE A 258 -36.39 -30.35 6.31
C PHE A 258 -35.29 -29.63 7.09
N HIS A 259 -35.44 -28.33 7.37
CA HIS A 259 -34.40 -27.49 7.97
C HIS A 259 -33.06 -27.52 7.20
N VAL A 260 -33.16 -27.67 5.87
CA VAL A 260 -32.02 -27.70 4.96
C VAL A 260 -32.03 -26.47 4.05
N ASN A 261 -30.88 -25.80 3.95
CA ASN A 261 -30.68 -24.70 3.01
C ASN A 261 -29.84 -25.16 1.83
N VAL A 262 -30.30 -24.83 0.63
CA VAL A 262 -29.58 -25.12 -0.62
C VAL A 262 -28.67 -23.94 -0.94
N LEU A 263 -27.38 -24.24 -1.14
CA LEU A 263 -26.34 -23.27 -1.52
C LEU A 263 -26.22 -23.18 -3.04
N ALA A 264 -26.27 -24.33 -3.71
CA ALA A 264 -26.17 -24.43 -5.16
C ALA A 264 -26.81 -25.73 -5.68
N VAL A 265 -27.26 -25.68 -6.94
CA VAL A 265 -27.70 -26.85 -7.71
C VAL A 265 -26.76 -26.99 -8.89
N SER A 266 -26.18 -28.17 -9.05
CA SER A 266 -25.20 -28.49 -10.09
C SER A 266 -25.76 -29.59 -10.98
N THR A 267 -25.98 -29.28 -12.25
CA THR A 267 -26.50 -30.25 -13.22
C THR A 267 -25.33 -30.93 -13.94
N PRO A 268 -25.30 -32.28 -14.04
CA PRO A 268 -24.29 -32.99 -14.80
C PRO A 268 -24.32 -32.57 -16.27
N THR A 269 -23.15 -32.41 -16.88
CA THR A 269 -23.03 -32.17 -18.31
C THR A 269 -23.39 -33.45 -19.09
N ALA A 270 -24.10 -33.31 -20.21
CA ALA A 270 -24.49 -34.45 -21.05
C ALA A 270 -23.26 -35.25 -21.53
N PRO A 271 -23.38 -36.58 -21.74
CA PRO A 271 -22.31 -37.41 -22.27
C PRO A 271 -21.91 -36.90 -23.67
N GLY A 272 -20.73 -36.28 -23.77
CA GLY A 272 -20.25 -35.60 -25.00
C GLY A 272 -19.69 -34.19 -24.76
N ALA A 273 -20.02 -33.56 -23.62
CA ALA A 273 -19.53 -32.22 -23.23
C ALA A 273 -18.49 -32.27 -22.09
N ALA A 274 -17.70 -33.35 -22.03
CA ALA A 274 -16.77 -33.66 -20.93
C ALA A 274 -15.70 -32.57 -20.66
N SER A 275 -15.52 -31.61 -21.58
CA SER A 275 -14.59 -30.49 -21.44
C SER A 275 -15.14 -29.29 -20.64
N ARG A 276 -16.43 -29.25 -20.27
CA ARG A 276 -17.05 -28.08 -19.61
C ARG A 276 -17.38 -28.22 -18.13
N GLY A 277 -17.18 -29.39 -17.53
CA GLY A 277 -17.55 -29.63 -16.12
C GLY A 277 -19.06 -29.48 -15.87
N PRO A 278 -19.54 -29.74 -14.65
CA PRO A 278 -20.96 -29.62 -14.32
C PRO A 278 -21.41 -28.15 -14.33
N VAL A 279 -22.64 -27.88 -14.78
CA VAL A 279 -23.20 -26.52 -14.88
C VAL A 279 -23.92 -26.19 -13.59
N VAL A 280 -23.45 -25.16 -12.88
CA VAL A 280 -24.10 -24.72 -11.65
C VAL A 280 -25.17 -23.70 -11.98
N ARG A 281 -26.40 -24.02 -11.57
CA ARG A 281 -27.58 -23.21 -11.83
C ARG A 281 -27.81 -22.24 -10.69
N LYS A 282 -28.38 -21.09 -11.04
CA LYS A 282 -28.84 -20.10 -10.06
C LYS A 282 -29.86 -20.76 -9.12
N CYS A 283 -29.62 -20.63 -7.82
CA CYS A 283 -30.47 -21.18 -6.77
C CYS A 283 -31.58 -20.19 -6.42
N ASP A 284 -32.60 -20.11 -7.27
CA ASP A 284 -33.81 -19.33 -7.06
C ASP A 284 -34.96 -20.24 -6.58
N PRO A 285 -36.01 -19.70 -5.93
CA PRO A 285 -37.15 -20.51 -5.51
C PRO A 285 -37.81 -21.31 -6.65
N ASP A 286 -37.74 -20.79 -7.88
CA ASP A 286 -38.37 -21.39 -9.06
C ASP A 286 -37.42 -22.35 -9.81
N THR A 287 -36.25 -22.64 -9.24
CA THR A 287 -35.31 -23.62 -9.79
C THR A 287 -35.92 -25.02 -9.72
N LEU A 288 -36.21 -25.60 -10.89
CA LEU A 288 -36.70 -26.98 -11.05
C LEU A 288 -35.57 -27.99 -10.83
N LEU A 289 -35.75 -28.97 -9.95
CA LEU A 289 -34.78 -30.07 -9.79
C LEU A 289 -34.95 -31.11 -10.88
N LEU A 290 -33.86 -31.43 -11.57
CA LEU A 290 -33.82 -32.44 -12.61
C LEU A 290 -33.16 -33.73 -12.09
N PRO A 291 -33.54 -34.89 -12.64
CA PRO A 291 -32.77 -36.11 -12.46
C PRO A 291 -31.28 -35.90 -12.79
N GLY A 292 -30.41 -36.42 -11.92
CA GLY A 292 -28.97 -36.25 -11.97
C GLY A 292 -28.45 -34.99 -11.27
N ASP A 293 -29.30 -34.02 -10.90
CA ASP A 293 -28.85 -32.81 -10.22
C ASP A 293 -28.16 -33.13 -8.88
N THR A 294 -27.09 -32.39 -8.60
CA THR A 294 -26.39 -32.41 -7.32
C THR A 294 -26.71 -31.14 -6.54
N LEU A 295 -27.21 -31.29 -5.32
CA LEU A 295 -27.49 -30.23 -4.36
C LEU A 295 -26.34 -30.08 -3.38
N PHE A 296 -25.83 -28.86 -3.24
CA PHE A 296 -24.92 -28.49 -2.15
C PHE A 296 -25.75 -27.88 -1.04
N VAL A 297 -25.82 -28.55 0.11
CA VAL A 297 -26.74 -28.19 1.18
C VAL A 297 -26.05 -28.00 2.51
N LYS A 298 -26.53 -27.04 3.30
CA LYS A 298 -26.21 -26.93 4.73
C LYS A 298 -27.47 -27.23 5.54
N ALA A 299 -27.39 -28.24 6.38
CA ALA A 299 -28.48 -28.62 7.29
C ALA A 299 -28.20 -28.17 8.72
N SER A 300 -29.27 -28.05 9.50
CA SER A 300 -29.19 -27.74 10.93
C SER A 300 -28.67 -28.90 11.79
N SER A 301 -28.85 -30.15 11.34
CA SER A 301 -28.42 -31.37 12.03
C SER A 301 -28.19 -32.52 11.03
N GLU A 302 -27.51 -33.60 11.47
CA GLU A 302 -27.38 -34.81 10.63
C GLU A 302 -28.74 -35.48 10.39
N ASP A 303 -29.65 -35.44 11.37
CA ASP A 303 -31.01 -35.97 11.24
C ASP A 303 -31.81 -35.25 10.15
N ALA A 304 -31.62 -33.94 10.00
CA ALA A 304 -32.25 -33.15 8.95
C ALA A 304 -31.81 -33.62 7.55
N ILE A 305 -30.53 -33.97 7.38
CA ILE A 305 -30.00 -34.52 6.12
C ILE A 305 -30.54 -35.94 5.89
N ALA A 306 -30.53 -36.78 6.93
CA ALA A 306 -31.06 -38.14 6.83
C ALA A 306 -32.54 -38.15 6.43
N ASN A 307 -33.34 -37.23 7.00
CA ASN A 307 -34.74 -37.07 6.64
C ASN A 307 -34.93 -36.58 5.21
N LEU A 308 -34.14 -35.58 4.78
CA LEU A 308 -34.14 -35.09 3.40
C LEU A 308 -33.83 -36.22 2.40
N VAL A 309 -32.81 -37.02 2.68
CA VAL A 309 -32.37 -38.15 1.84
C VAL A 309 -33.44 -39.24 1.79
N ARG A 310 -34.01 -39.60 2.95
CA ARG A 310 -35.03 -40.66 3.05
C ARG A 310 -36.35 -40.28 2.37
N GLU A 311 -36.86 -39.07 2.61
CA GLU A 311 -38.15 -38.64 2.03
C GLU A 311 -38.02 -38.25 0.57
N GLY A 312 -36.90 -37.61 0.19
CA GLY A 312 -36.62 -37.25 -1.20
C GLY A 312 -36.16 -38.42 -2.08
N GLN A 313 -35.87 -39.58 -1.48
CA GLN A 313 -35.20 -40.71 -2.15
C GLN A 313 -33.95 -40.22 -2.90
N MET A 314 -33.11 -39.46 -2.20
CA MET A 314 -31.88 -38.88 -2.74
C MET A 314 -30.65 -39.67 -2.29
N GLU A 315 -29.52 -39.45 -2.95
CA GLU A 315 -28.26 -40.12 -2.62
C GLU A 315 -27.30 -39.14 -1.93
N LEU A 316 -26.88 -39.47 -0.71
CA LEU A 316 -25.88 -38.68 0.00
C LEU A 316 -24.49 -39.01 -0.56
N MET A 317 -23.79 -38.00 -1.05
CA MET A 317 -22.43 -38.14 -1.53
C MET A 317 -21.41 -37.98 -0.39
N PRO A 318 -20.17 -38.49 -0.55
CA PRO A 318 -19.08 -38.16 0.35
C PRO A 318 -18.95 -36.64 0.49
N SER A 319 -18.49 -36.17 1.66
CA SER A 319 -18.32 -34.73 1.90
C SER A 319 -17.55 -34.07 0.76
N PRO A 320 -18.07 -32.96 0.20
CA PRO A 320 -17.51 -32.37 -1.00
C PRO A 320 -16.07 -31.92 -0.72
N THR A 321 -15.14 -32.35 -1.59
CA THR A 321 -13.74 -31.90 -1.52
C THR A 321 -13.59 -30.44 -1.96
N ALA A 322 -14.58 -29.90 -2.69
CA ALA A 322 -14.64 -28.51 -3.13
C ALA A 322 -16.08 -28.03 -3.30
N LEU A 323 -16.34 -26.76 -2.97
CA LEU A 323 -17.59 -26.09 -3.30
C LEU A 323 -17.61 -25.67 -4.78
N PRO A 324 -18.80 -25.54 -5.40
CA PRO A 324 -18.91 -25.07 -6.78
C PRO A 324 -18.32 -23.67 -6.97
N ARG A 325 -17.88 -23.32 -8.19
CA ARG A 325 -17.19 -22.05 -8.45
C ARG A 325 -18.07 -20.83 -8.17
N GLU A 326 -19.36 -20.98 -8.41
CA GLU A 326 -20.39 -19.94 -8.34
C GLU A 326 -20.84 -19.63 -6.91
N VAL A 327 -20.43 -20.44 -5.92
CA VAL A 327 -20.64 -20.18 -4.49
C VAL A 327 -19.39 -19.52 -3.94
N HIS A 328 -19.47 -18.20 -3.72
CA HIS A 328 -18.37 -17.43 -3.16
C HIS A 328 -18.46 -17.40 -1.64
N LEU A 329 -17.31 -17.57 -1.00
CA LEU A 329 -17.16 -17.38 0.44
C LEU A 329 -16.64 -15.97 0.70
N ALA A 330 -17.24 -15.31 1.68
CA ALA A 330 -16.85 -13.97 2.07
C ALA A 330 -16.84 -13.83 3.59
N GLU A 331 -15.81 -13.15 4.10
CA GLU A 331 -15.72 -12.80 5.51
C GLU A 331 -16.24 -11.37 5.72
N LEU A 332 -17.05 -11.22 6.75
CA LEU A 332 -17.77 -9.99 7.06
C LEU A 332 -17.51 -9.59 8.51
N ILE A 333 -17.19 -8.32 8.77
CA ILE A 333 -17.09 -7.74 10.11
C ILE A 333 -18.28 -6.83 10.38
N ILE A 334 -18.80 -6.87 11.61
CA ILE A 334 -19.83 -5.93 12.09
C ILE A 334 -19.16 -4.66 12.64
N PRO A 335 -19.31 -3.49 11.97
CA PRO A 335 -18.73 -2.24 12.47
C PRO A 335 -19.43 -1.74 13.74
N PRO A 336 -18.76 -0.91 14.58
CA PRO A 336 -19.31 -0.40 15.85
C PRO A 336 -20.61 0.43 15.75
N ARG A 337 -21.01 0.84 14.54
CA ARG A 337 -22.23 1.61 14.26
C ARG A 337 -23.29 0.80 13.48
N SER A 338 -23.13 -0.52 13.39
CA SER A 338 -24.06 -1.38 12.66
C SER A 338 -25.43 -1.45 13.35
N GLU A 339 -26.51 -1.37 12.58
CA GLU A 339 -27.88 -1.59 13.07
C GLU A 339 -28.15 -3.05 13.45
N PHE A 340 -27.20 -3.94 13.20
CA PHE A 340 -27.28 -5.36 13.55
C PHE A 340 -26.83 -5.64 14.98
N ILE A 341 -26.19 -4.68 15.66
CA ILE A 341 -25.74 -4.85 17.04
C ILE A 341 -26.95 -5.11 17.95
N GLY A 342 -26.85 -6.17 18.76
CA GLY A 342 -27.91 -6.60 19.68
C GLY A 342 -29.01 -7.45 19.06
N ARG A 343 -29.02 -7.66 17.73
CA ARG A 343 -29.95 -8.56 17.03
C ARG A 343 -29.28 -9.91 16.76
N THR A 344 -30.06 -10.98 16.66
CA THR A 344 -29.54 -12.29 16.25
C THR A 344 -29.45 -12.40 14.72
N VAL A 345 -28.66 -13.34 14.22
CA VAL A 345 -28.60 -13.64 12.78
C VAL A 345 -29.98 -14.03 12.22
N ARG A 346 -30.82 -14.68 13.05
CA ARG A 346 -32.20 -15.02 12.69
C ARG A 346 -33.09 -13.78 12.56
N ASP A 347 -32.94 -12.80 13.44
CA ASP A 347 -33.75 -11.57 13.42
C ASP A 347 -33.45 -10.68 12.21
N VAL A 348 -32.21 -10.71 11.72
CA VAL A 348 -31.77 -9.91 10.57
C VAL A 348 -32.17 -10.58 9.25
N ASP A 349 -32.34 -11.89 9.21
CA ASP A 349 -32.65 -12.70 8.01
C ASP A 349 -31.74 -12.32 6.82
N PHE A 350 -30.43 -12.45 7.03
CA PHE A 350 -29.36 -12.11 6.08
C PHE A 350 -29.59 -12.66 4.67
N PHE A 351 -30.19 -13.85 4.56
CA PHE A 351 -30.50 -14.45 3.28
C PHE A 351 -31.56 -13.66 2.50
N ARG A 352 -32.61 -13.17 3.17
CA ARG A 352 -33.67 -12.40 2.51
C ARG A 352 -33.21 -11.00 2.10
N ILE A 353 -32.41 -10.33 2.94
CA ILE A 353 -31.95 -8.96 2.67
C ILE A 353 -30.83 -8.96 1.62
N TYR A 354 -29.84 -9.83 1.79
CA TYR A 354 -28.62 -9.78 0.98
C TYR A 354 -28.50 -10.92 -0.02
N GLY A 355 -29.22 -12.03 0.15
CA GLY A 355 -29.00 -13.26 -0.61
C GLY A 355 -27.73 -14.00 -0.18
N ALA A 356 -27.29 -13.79 1.06
CA ALA A 356 -26.09 -14.38 1.63
C ALA A 356 -26.44 -15.29 2.80
N MET A 357 -25.89 -16.49 2.82
CA MET A 357 -26.09 -17.48 3.89
C MET A 357 -24.96 -17.40 4.90
N VAL A 358 -25.27 -17.20 6.17
CA VAL A 358 -24.28 -17.22 7.25
C VAL A 358 -23.86 -18.67 7.54
N LEU A 359 -22.57 -18.95 7.33
CA LEU A 359 -21.95 -20.24 7.57
C LEU A 359 -21.48 -20.38 9.01
N SER A 360 -20.89 -19.33 9.57
CA SER A 360 -20.35 -19.33 10.93
C SER A 360 -20.29 -17.91 11.49
N LEU A 361 -20.35 -17.81 12.83
CA LEU A 361 -20.18 -16.59 13.59
C LEU A 361 -19.06 -16.78 14.62
N GLN A 362 -18.12 -15.84 14.67
CA GLN A 362 -16.96 -15.85 15.57
C GLN A 362 -16.86 -14.53 16.37
N ASP A 363 -16.37 -14.67 17.60
CA ASP A 363 -16.09 -13.55 18.49
C ASP A 363 -14.76 -12.88 18.09
N GLY A 364 -14.74 -11.55 18.07
CA GLY A 364 -13.63 -10.75 17.51
C GLY A 364 -12.26 -10.95 18.19
N ILE A 365 -12.18 -11.71 19.29
CA ILE A 365 -10.97 -11.84 20.13
C ILE A 365 -10.53 -13.31 20.33
N GLN A 366 -11.39 -14.33 20.13
CA GLN A 366 -11.02 -15.73 20.38
C GLN A 366 -11.45 -16.71 19.26
N PRO A 367 -10.51 -17.51 18.71
CA PRO A 367 -10.73 -18.29 17.49
C PRO A 367 -11.55 -19.59 17.65
N VAL A 368 -12.06 -19.94 18.84
CA VAL A 368 -12.53 -21.31 19.12
C VAL A 368 -13.98 -21.42 19.59
N SER A 369 -14.71 -20.33 19.83
CA SER A 369 -16.15 -20.43 20.19
C SER A 369 -17.05 -20.19 18.98
N THR A 370 -17.45 -21.25 18.29
CA THR A 370 -18.50 -21.17 17.27
C THR A 370 -19.81 -20.82 17.96
N ARG A 371 -20.33 -19.61 17.73
CA ARG A 371 -21.62 -19.21 18.29
C ARG A 371 -22.77 -19.65 17.38
N THR A 372 -23.89 -20.03 17.97
CA THR A 372 -25.11 -20.40 17.23
C THR A 372 -25.81 -19.15 16.68
N SER A 373 -26.62 -19.31 15.64
CA SER A 373 -27.38 -18.22 14.99
C SER A 373 -28.34 -17.44 15.91
N ASP A 374 -28.51 -17.92 17.15
CA ASP A 374 -29.34 -17.35 18.22
C ASP A 374 -28.59 -16.42 19.17
N THR A 375 -27.29 -16.24 18.95
CA THR A 375 -26.51 -15.28 19.73
C THR A 375 -26.68 -13.86 19.17
N PRO A 376 -26.84 -12.85 20.05
CA PRO A 376 -26.85 -11.46 19.64
C PRO A 376 -25.50 -11.05 19.05
N LEU A 377 -25.54 -10.29 17.96
CA LEU A 377 -24.38 -9.78 17.26
C LEU A 377 -23.75 -8.61 18.04
N GLY A 378 -22.43 -8.67 18.23
CA GLY A 378 -21.62 -7.64 18.87
C GLY A 378 -20.77 -6.82 17.87
N PRO A 379 -20.26 -5.65 18.29
CA PRO A 379 -19.31 -4.89 17.49
C PRO A 379 -17.98 -5.65 17.36
N GLY A 380 -17.47 -5.78 16.14
CA GLY A 380 -16.25 -6.53 15.85
C GLY A 380 -16.45 -8.03 15.65
N ASP A 381 -17.68 -8.54 15.76
CA ASP A 381 -18.00 -9.93 15.41
C ASP A 381 -17.69 -10.18 13.93
N THR A 382 -17.14 -11.36 13.66
CA THR A 382 -16.81 -11.82 12.31
C THR A 382 -17.77 -12.92 11.90
N MET A 383 -18.26 -12.87 10.67
CA MET A 383 -19.11 -13.90 10.10
C MET A 383 -18.61 -14.34 8.73
N LEU A 384 -18.61 -15.65 8.50
CA LEU A 384 -18.35 -16.20 7.17
C LEU A 384 -19.70 -16.41 6.48
N VAL A 385 -19.82 -15.92 5.25
CA VAL A 385 -21.02 -16.11 4.43
C VAL A 385 -20.71 -16.84 3.13
N ALA A 386 -21.67 -17.64 2.67
CA ALA A 386 -21.75 -18.14 1.31
C ALA A 386 -22.76 -17.30 0.52
N ALA A 387 -22.34 -16.76 -0.61
CA ALA A 387 -23.17 -15.89 -1.44
C ALA A 387 -22.80 -16.02 -2.92
N ASN A 388 -23.72 -15.65 -3.81
CA ASN A 388 -23.38 -15.43 -5.22
C ASN A 388 -22.81 -14.01 -5.43
N LEU A 389 -22.18 -13.77 -6.59
CA LEU A 389 -21.62 -12.46 -6.96
C LEU A 389 -22.61 -11.29 -6.83
N SER A 390 -23.88 -11.50 -7.16
CA SER A 390 -24.92 -10.46 -7.05
C SER A 390 -25.20 -10.09 -5.59
N ALA A 391 -25.20 -11.07 -4.69
CA ALA A 391 -25.38 -10.89 -3.26
C ALA A 391 -24.16 -10.23 -2.60
N LEU A 392 -22.95 -10.62 -3.00
CA LEU A 392 -21.72 -9.95 -2.56
C LEU A 392 -21.70 -8.47 -2.95
N ASN A 393 -22.13 -8.14 -4.18
CA ASN A 393 -22.23 -6.75 -4.61
C ASN A 393 -23.25 -5.94 -3.82
N ARG A 394 -24.33 -6.56 -3.30
CA ARG A 394 -25.26 -5.89 -2.36
C ARG A 394 -24.62 -5.67 -1.00
N LEU A 395 -23.88 -6.65 -0.48
CA LEU A 395 -23.13 -6.52 0.77
C LEU A 395 -22.08 -5.40 0.68
N ARG A 396 -21.36 -5.28 -0.45
CA ARG A 396 -20.40 -4.19 -0.71
C ARG A 396 -20.99 -2.79 -0.62
N LYS A 397 -22.26 -2.63 -1.00
CA LYS A 397 -22.97 -1.34 -0.96
C LYS A 397 -23.48 -0.99 0.45
N SER A 398 -23.58 -1.96 1.36
CA SER A 398 -24.11 -1.80 2.72
C SER A 398 -23.01 -1.61 3.78
N ARG A 399 -22.06 -0.70 3.50
CA ARG A 399 -20.87 -0.49 4.36
C ARG A 399 -21.18 -0.01 5.77
N SER A 400 -22.37 0.56 6.00
CA SER A 400 -22.81 1.00 7.32
C SER A 400 -23.09 -0.15 8.28
N ASN A 401 -23.49 -1.31 7.74
CA ASN A 401 -23.96 -2.45 8.52
C ASN A 401 -22.98 -3.62 8.51
N VAL A 402 -22.18 -3.76 7.45
CA VAL A 402 -21.21 -4.86 7.29
C VAL A 402 -19.99 -4.41 6.49
N LEU A 403 -18.80 -4.81 6.94
CA LEU A 403 -17.54 -4.62 6.23
C LEU A 403 -17.11 -5.95 5.60
N LEU A 404 -17.01 -6.00 4.27
CA LEU A 404 -16.46 -7.15 3.54
C LEU A 404 -14.93 -7.13 3.69
N VAL A 405 -14.38 -8.13 4.38
CA VAL A 405 -12.95 -8.24 4.68
C VAL A 405 -12.23 -9.05 3.59
N SER A 406 -12.79 -10.21 3.23
CA SER A 406 -12.20 -11.16 2.28
C SER A 406 -13.18 -11.48 1.16
N GLU A 407 -12.76 -11.30 -0.09
CA GLU A 407 -13.37 -11.93 -1.26
C GLU A 407 -12.32 -12.84 -1.90
N GLN A 408 -12.76 -14.03 -2.28
CA GLN A 408 -11.95 -15.00 -2.98
C GLN A 408 -11.25 -14.39 -4.23
N GLU A 409 -9.92 -14.48 -4.30
CA GLU A 409 -9.20 -14.51 -5.58
C GLU A 409 -9.60 -15.81 -6.30
N GLU A 410 -10.43 -15.71 -7.33
CA GLU A 410 -10.32 -16.66 -8.43
C GLU A 410 -8.93 -16.46 -9.05
N ASP A 411 -8.16 -17.53 -9.24
CA ASP A 411 -7.09 -17.64 -10.23
C ASP A 411 -7.69 -17.50 -11.66
N GLY A 412 -8.42 -16.42 -11.89
CA GLY A 412 -8.85 -15.93 -13.18
C GLY A 412 -8.10 -14.64 -13.40
N GLU A 413 -7.17 -14.65 -14.34
CA GLU A 413 -6.53 -13.45 -14.86
C GLU A 413 -7.59 -12.37 -15.03
N ALA A 414 -7.61 -11.35 -14.16
CA ALA A 414 -8.32 -10.14 -14.48
C ALA A 414 -7.73 -9.68 -15.82
N PRO A 415 -8.50 -9.73 -16.92
CA PRO A 415 -7.95 -9.37 -18.21
C PRO A 415 -7.39 -7.96 -18.07
N LEU A 416 -6.13 -7.78 -18.48
CA LEU A 416 -5.54 -6.46 -18.63
C LEU A 416 -6.62 -5.57 -19.23
N ALA A 417 -6.96 -4.48 -18.54
CA ALA A 417 -7.89 -3.53 -19.11
C ALA A 417 -7.36 -3.22 -20.52
N PRO A 418 -8.20 -3.20 -21.58
CA PRO A 418 -7.74 -2.85 -22.93
C PRO A 418 -6.99 -1.51 -23.00
N ALA A 419 -7.05 -0.70 -21.94
CA ALA A 419 -6.30 0.54 -21.75
C ALA A 419 -4.93 0.40 -21.04
N ALA A 420 -4.51 -0.79 -20.60
CA ALA A 420 -3.23 -0.98 -19.89
C ALA A 420 -2.00 -0.69 -20.76
N TRP A 421 -2.09 -0.89 -22.07
CA TRP A 421 -1.01 -0.52 -22.99
C TRP A 421 -0.86 0.99 -23.12
N TRP A 422 -1.96 1.77 -23.01
CA TRP A 422 -1.89 3.23 -22.98
C TRP A 422 -1.09 3.73 -21.79
N VAL A 423 -1.20 3.06 -20.63
CA VAL A 423 -0.38 3.39 -19.45
C VAL A 423 1.11 3.27 -19.78
N VAL A 424 1.52 2.17 -20.39
CA VAL A 424 2.93 1.94 -20.73
C VAL A 424 3.41 2.98 -21.75
N VAL A 425 2.63 3.24 -22.80
CA VAL A 425 2.99 4.21 -23.85
C VAL A 425 3.10 5.63 -23.30
N ILE A 426 2.12 6.08 -22.50
CA ILE A 426 2.13 7.42 -21.91
C ILE A 426 3.28 7.55 -20.90
N LEU A 427 3.53 6.51 -20.09
CA LEU A 427 4.66 6.49 -19.16
C LEU A 427 6.01 6.61 -19.91
N LEU A 428 6.22 5.82 -20.96
CA LEU A 428 7.44 5.91 -21.78
C LEU A 428 7.57 7.28 -22.45
N GLY A 429 6.48 7.84 -22.98
CA GLY A 429 6.46 9.18 -23.56
C GLY A 429 6.85 10.26 -22.54
N MET A 430 6.29 10.18 -21.32
CA MET A 430 6.64 11.06 -20.21
C MET A 430 8.13 10.97 -19.87
N LEU A 431 8.68 9.76 -19.76
CA LEU A 431 10.09 9.52 -19.44
C LEU A 431 11.03 10.07 -20.53
N ILE A 432 10.70 9.88 -21.81
CA ILE A 432 11.48 10.44 -22.93
C ILE A 432 11.45 11.97 -22.88
N ALA A 433 10.28 12.58 -22.68
CA ALA A 433 10.14 14.03 -22.62
C ALA A 433 10.97 14.64 -21.47
N MET A 434 11.00 13.98 -20.32
CA MET A 434 11.78 14.43 -19.16
C MET A 434 13.27 14.17 -19.31
N SER A 435 13.67 13.03 -19.87
CA SER A 435 15.09 12.70 -20.09
C SER A 435 15.75 13.56 -21.15
N THR A 436 15.00 14.01 -22.16
CA THR A 436 15.51 14.86 -23.26
C THR A 436 15.47 16.34 -22.93
N GLY A 437 14.78 16.74 -21.85
CA GLY A 437 14.59 18.15 -21.50
C GLY A 437 13.77 18.94 -22.53
N MET A 438 13.01 18.27 -23.40
CA MET A 438 12.21 18.92 -24.45
C MET A 438 11.16 19.88 -23.87
N VAL A 439 10.63 19.54 -22.69
CA VAL A 439 9.66 20.35 -21.93
C VAL A 439 10.05 20.35 -20.46
N ALA A 440 9.54 21.31 -19.70
CA ALA A 440 9.68 21.30 -18.25
C ALA A 440 9.06 20.02 -17.65
N ASN A 441 9.72 19.46 -16.63
CA ASN A 441 9.31 18.21 -15.98
C ASN A 441 7.85 18.21 -15.51
N VAL A 442 7.42 19.31 -14.89
CA VAL A 442 6.02 19.50 -14.46
C VAL A 442 5.05 19.39 -15.64
N THR A 443 5.41 19.96 -16.80
CA THR A 443 4.58 19.92 -18.01
C THR A 443 4.45 18.49 -18.54
N ALA A 444 5.56 17.75 -18.62
CA ALA A 444 5.54 16.35 -19.05
C ALA A 444 4.61 15.50 -18.17
N VAL A 445 4.71 15.67 -16.85
CA VAL A 445 3.89 14.93 -15.88
C VAL A 445 2.41 15.32 -15.98
N LEU A 446 2.08 16.62 -16.07
CA LEU A 446 0.69 17.06 -16.17
C LEU A 446 0.03 16.60 -17.47
N VAL A 447 0.76 16.63 -18.59
CA VAL A 447 0.29 16.08 -19.87
C VAL A 447 0.07 14.57 -19.74
N ALA A 448 1.00 13.83 -19.14
CA ALA A 448 0.86 12.39 -18.93
C ALA A 448 -0.37 12.06 -18.06
N ALA A 449 -0.51 12.71 -16.90
CA ALA A 449 -1.66 12.54 -16.01
C ALA A 449 -2.99 12.81 -16.73
N THR A 450 -3.04 13.85 -17.55
CA THR A 450 -4.23 14.22 -18.33
C THR A 450 -4.54 13.18 -19.40
N LEU A 451 -3.53 12.71 -20.15
CA LEU A 451 -3.69 11.66 -21.15
C LEU A 451 -4.14 10.33 -20.54
N MET A 452 -3.67 9.97 -19.34
CA MET A 452 -4.11 8.76 -18.63
C MET A 452 -5.62 8.78 -18.34
N VAL A 453 -6.16 9.95 -18.00
CA VAL A 453 -7.60 10.12 -17.77
C VAL A 453 -8.37 10.06 -19.09
N PHE A 454 -7.91 10.76 -20.13
CA PHE A 454 -8.61 10.80 -21.43
C PHE A 454 -8.61 9.47 -22.18
N THR A 455 -7.54 8.69 -22.09
CA THR A 455 -7.44 7.36 -22.73
C THR A 455 -8.25 6.28 -22.02
N GLY A 456 -8.87 6.60 -20.88
CA GLY A 456 -9.59 5.63 -20.04
C GLY A 456 -8.68 4.65 -19.32
N ALA A 457 -7.37 4.91 -19.32
CA ALA A 457 -6.38 4.17 -18.55
C ALA A 457 -6.57 4.34 -17.04
N PHE A 458 -7.16 5.47 -16.62
CA PHE A 458 -7.54 5.74 -15.24
C PHE A 458 -8.99 6.23 -15.16
N ARG A 459 -9.83 5.56 -14.37
CA ARG A 459 -11.28 5.82 -14.35
C ARG A 459 -11.60 7.06 -13.51
N GLY A 460 -12.29 8.03 -14.11
CA GLY A 460 -12.46 9.40 -13.60
C GLY A 460 -12.99 9.58 -12.17
N SER A 461 -13.68 8.60 -11.57
CA SER A 461 -14.16 8.69 -10.18
C SER A 461 -13.07 8.48 -9.12
N ASN A 462 -11.94 7.87 -9.47
CA ASN A 462 -10.84 7.54 -8.54
C ASN A 462 -9.66 8.53 -8.62
N VAL A 463 -9.68 9.51 -9.53
CA VAL A 463 -8.52 10.37 -9.79
C VAL A 463 -8.12 11.21 -8.59
N TYR A 464 -9.07 11.91 -7.99
CA TYR A 464 -8.81 12.74 -6.81
C TYR A 464 -8.49 11.91 -5.56
N GLN A 465 -8.89 10.63 -5.54
CA GLN A 465 -8.63 9.71 -4.43
C GLN A 465 -7.21 9.12 -4.49
N SER A 466 -6.57 9.08 -5.66
CA SER A 466 -5.18 8.60 -5.76
C SER A 466 -4.15 9.66 -5.32
N ILE A 467 -4.57 10.92 -5.21
CA ILE A 467 -3.71 12.01 -4.74
C ILE A 467 -3.63 11.95 -3.21
N ASN A 468 -2.42 11.81 -2.67
CA ASN A 468 -2.19 11.97 -1.24
C ASN A 468 -2.20 13.46 -0.88
N TRP A 469 -3.39 13.99 -0.60
CA TRP A 469 -3.58 15.40 -0.23
C TRP A 469 -2.79 15.81 1.01
N GLU A 470 -2.58 14.89 1.96
CA GLU A 470 -1.79 15.17 3.16
C GLU A 470 -0.35 15.52 2.77
N SER A 471 0.25 14.77 1.84
CA SER A 471 1.59 15.06 1.32
C SER A 471 1.64 16.37 0.55
N ILE A 472 0.65 16.62 -0.32
CA ILE A 472 0.58 17.85 -1.13
C ILE A 472 0.46 19.10 -0.24
N VAL A 473 -0.47 19.09 0.71
CA VAL A 473 -0.69 20.21 1.64
C VAL A 473 0.53 20.42 2.53
N MET A 474 1.13 19.36 3.04
CA MET A 474 2.36 19.44 3.84
C MET A 474 3.50 20.11 3.07
N ILE A 475 3.80 19.66 1.85
CA ILE A 475 4.91 20.21 1.06
C ILE A 475 4.65 21.68 0.71
N ALA A 476 3.43 21.99 0.25
CA ALA A 476 3.03 23.35 -0.08
C ALA A 476 3.12 24.30 1.14
N SER A 477 2.84 23.80 2.34
CA SER A 477 2.86 24.60 3.57
C SER A 477 4.26 24.72 4.21
N VAL A 478 5.18 23.78 3.94
CA VAL A 478 6.57 23.87 4.42
C VAL A 478 7.43 24.77 3.53
N MET A 479 7.14 24.91 2.24
CA MET A 479 7.90 25.79 1.35
C MET A 479 8.00 27.25 1.85
N PRO A 480 6.91 27.91 2.29
CA PRO A 480 6.98 29.26 2.85
C PRO A 480 7.84 29.38 4.11
N LEU A 481 8.04 28.29 4.87
CA LEU A 481 8.95 28.29 6.02
C LEU A 481 10.40 28.47 5.57
N ALA A 482 10.80 27.89 4.44
CA ALA A 482 12.12 28.14 3.85
C ALA A 482 12.27 29.60 3.41
N THR A 483 11.25 30.16 2.74
CA THR A 483 11.21 31.59 2.37
C THR A 483 11.30 32.51 3.58
N ALA A 484 10.65 32.16 4.69
CA ALA A 484 10.73 32.94 5.94
C ALA A 484 12.15 32.90 6.53
N LEU A 485 12.81 31.75 6.54
CA LEU A 485 14.19 31.61 7.03
C LEU A 485 15.18 32.46 6.22
N GLU A 486 14.99 32.51 4.90
CA GLU A 486 15.79 33.32 3.99
C GLU A 486 15.52 34.82 4.19
N LYS A 487 14.25 35.23 4.17
CA LYS A 487 13.83 36.63 4.31
C LYS A 487 14.27 37.27 5.62
N THR A 488 14.28 36.53 6.72
CA THR A 488 14.68 37.07 8.04
C THR A 488 16.19 37.02 8.28
N GLY A 489 16.98 36.46 7.34
CA GLY A 489 18.42 36.24 7.51
C GLY A 489 18.76 35.15 8.52
N THR A 490 17.81 34.26 8.83
CA THR A 490 18.08 33.13 9.75
C THR A 490 19.03 32.13 9.09
N LEU A 491 18.90 31.91 7.78
CA LEU A 491 19.85 31.10 7.03
C LEU A 491 21.26 31.70 7.09
N ASP A 492 21.41 33.01 6.86
CA ASP A 492 22.70 33.71 6.94
C ASP A 492 23.40 33.46 8.27
N LEU A 493 22.68 33.59 9.40
CA LEU A 493 23.25 33.33 10.73
C LEU A 493 23.77 31.89 10.90
N VAL A 494 23.04 30.90 10.38
CA VAL A 494 23.45 29.49 10.46
C VAL A 494 24.69 29.27 9.60
N VAL A 495 24.71 29.84 8.40
CA VAL A 495 25.84 29.74 7.48
C VAL A 495 27.08 30.41 8.08
N ASP A 496 26.96 31.66 8.55
CA ASP A 496 28.05 32.43 9.16
C ASP A 496 28.64 31.67 10.37
N THR A 497 27.79 31.09 11.23
CA THR A 497 28.25 30.28 12.37
C THR A 497 29.08 29.07 11.93
N ILE A 498 28.69 28.40 10.84
CA ILE A 498 29.42 27.25 10.29
C ILE A 498 30.74 27.71 9.65
N VAL A 499 30.73 28.83 8.93
CA VAL A 499 31.91 29.37 8.23
C VAL A 499 32.96 29.91 9.21
N GLU A 500 32.54 30.60 10.27
CA GLU A 500 33.43 31.14 11.31
C GLU A 500 34.03 30.05 12.20
N SER A 501 33.41 28.86 12.25
CA SER A 501 33.88 27.73 13.06
C SER A 501 35.09 27.03 12.41
N PRO A 502 36.27 27.05 13.05
CA PRO A 502 37.48 26.46 12.47
C PRO A 502 37.31 24.97 12.17
N GLY A 503 37.62 24.57 10.93
CA GLY A 503 37.59 23.17 10.49
C GLY A 503 36.24 22.69 9.92
N LEU A 504 35.15 23.44 10.06
CA LEU A 504 33.86 23.08 9.47
C LEU A 504 33.72 23.46 8.00
N THR A 505 34.58 24.33 7.47
CA THR A 505 34.55 24.80 6.08
C THR A 505 35.17 23.82 5.06
N SER A 506 35.80 22.73 5.50
CA SER A 506 36.37 21.79 4.53
C SER A 506 35.25 21.07 3.76
N PRO A 507 35.32 20.96 2.41
CA PRO A 507 34.19 20.47 1.62
C PRO A 507 33.68 19.06 2.01
N PRO A 508 34.55 18.08 2.32
CA PRO A 508 34.09 16.78 2.81
C PRO A 508 33.40 16.84 4.18
N ILE A 509 33.82 17.75 5.07
CA ILE A 509 33.18 17.95 6.39
C ILE A 509 31.82 18.61 6.22
N LEU A 510 31.68 19.57 5.31
CA LEU A 510 30.38 20.16 4.97
C LEU A 510 29.40 19.09 4.46
N LEU A 511 29.85 18.22 3.55
CA LEU A 511 29.03 17.12 3.06
C LEU A 511 28.63 16.16 4.19
N LEU A 512 29.57 15.80 5.08
CA LEU A 512 29.29 14.98 6.26
C LEU A 512 28.27 15.64 7.19
N LEU A 513 28.47 16.91 7.53
CA LEU A 513 27.60 17.67 8.41
C LEU A 513 26.18 17.75 7.85
N LEU A 514 26.06 18.15 6.58
CA LEU A 514 24.77 18.23 5.89
C LEU A 514 24.10 16.86 5.81
N PHE A 515 24.85 15.80 5.51
CA PHE A 515 24.27 14.45 5.50
C PHE A 515 23.74 14.06 6.87
N VAL A 516 24.52 14.24 7.93
CA VAL A 516 24.12 13.85 9.29
C VAL A 516 22.91 14.66 9.76
N VAL A 517 22.92 15.98 9.58
CA VAL A 517 21.80 16.85 9.96
C VAL A 517 20.55 16.49 9.18
N THR A 518 20.66 16.37 7.85
CA THR A 518 19.53 16.01 6.99
C THR A 518 18.97 14.64 7.37
N SER A 519 19.84 13.66 7.56
CA SER A 519 19.43 12.29 7.87
C SER A 519 18.76 12.20 9.24
N LEU A 520 19.25 12.92 10.25
CA LEU A 520 18.62 13.00 11.58
C LEU A 520 17.26 13.70 11.54
N LEU A 521 17.17 14.85 10.86
CA LEU A 521 15.90 15.57 10.69
C LEU A 521 14.88 14.70 9.94
N SER A 522 15.32 13.96 8.92
CA SER A 522 14.47 13.06 8.14
C SER A 522 13.93 11.87 8.94
N GLN A 523 14.51 11.53 10.10
CA GLN A 523 13.93 10.50 10.98
C GLN A 523 12.71 11.01 11.77
N ALA A 524 12.62 12.33 11.94
CA ALA A 524 11.63 13.03 12.76
C ALA A 524 10.57 13.75 11.94
N ILE A 525 10.94 14.17 10.73
CA ILE A 525 10.15 14.96 9.79
C ILE A 525 10.01 14.13 8.51
N SER A 526 9.06 14.47 7.64
CA SER A 526 9.03 13.84 6.31
C SER A 526 10.28 14.16 5.48
N ASN A 527 10.71 13.18 4.67
CA ASN A 527 11.85 13.32 3.76
C ASN A 527 11.79 14.60 2.92
N THR A 528 10.59 14.93 2.40
CA THR A 528 10.39 16.09 1.53
C THR A 528 10.52 17.40 2.29
N ALA A 529 9.86 17.54 3.45
CA ALA A 529 9.96 18.76 4.25
C ALA A 529 11.39 19.00 4.72
N THR A 530 12.12 17.94 5.08
CA THR A 530 13.55 18.03 5.41
C THR A 530 14.37 18.57 4.24
N SER A 531 14.18 18.04 3.03
CA SER A 531 14.90 18.56 1.86
C SER A 531 14.58 20.01 1.53
N VAL A 532 13.32 20.45 1.69
CA VAL A 532 12.90 21.85 1.45
C VAL A 532 13.58 22.81 2.43
N LEU A 533 13.85 22.36 3.65
CA LEU A 533 14.53 23.18 4.66
C LEU A 533 16.07 23.19 4.49
N VAL A 534 16.67 22.06 4.14
CA VAL A 534 18.14 21.92 4.14
C VAL A 534 18.77 22.24 2.78
N ALA A 535 18.07 22.08 1.66
CA ALA A 535 18.63 22.32 0.33
C ALA A 535 19.03 23.80 0.10
N PRO A 536 18.23 24.82 0.47
CA PRO A 536 18.65 26.22 0.38
C PRO A 536 19.90 26.51 1.23
N LEU A 537 19.95 25.94 2.45
CA LEU A 537 21.11 26.05 3.33
C LEU A 537 22.38 25.47 2.69
N ALA A 538 22.28 24.29 2.07
CA ALA A 538 23.40 23.64 1.39
C ALA A 538 23.91 24.45 0.19
N LEU A 539 22.99 25.02 -0.60
CA LEU A 539 23.33 25.90 -1.72
C LEU A 539 24.04 27.16 -1.23
N GLN A 540 23.53 27.81 -0.18
CA GLN A 540 24.10 29.02 0.37
C GLN A 540 25.48 28.78 1.00
N LEU A 541 25.65 27.67 1.72
CA LEU A 541 26.96 27.22 2.23
C LEU A 541 27.97 27.04 1.10
N ALA A 542 27.56 26.40 0.00
CA ALA A 542 28.45 26.21 -1.15
C ALA A 542 28.91 27.55 -1.74
N GLN A 543 27.98 28.50 -1.90
CA GLN A 543 28.27 29.82 -2.44
C GLN A 543 29.20 30.63 -1.53
N GLN A 544 28.95 30.65 -0.21
CA GLN A 544 29.78 31.39 0.73
C GLN A 544 31.19 30.81 0.88
N VAL A 545 31.32 29.48 0.88
CA VAL A 545 32.62 28.80 0.99
C VAL A 545 33.37 28.79 -0.36
N GLY A 546 32.67 29.05 -1.47
CA GLY A 546 33.24 29.08 -2.81
C GLY A 546 33.46 27.69 -3.41
N VAL A 547 32.60 26.72 -3.08
CA VAL A 547 32.66 25.34 -3.58
C VAL A 547 31.46 25.04 -4.49
N SER A 548 31.59 24.00 -5.29
CA SER A 548 30.51 23.48 -6.12
C SER A 548 29.29 23.08 -5.26
N PRO A 549 28.05 23.52 -5.58
CA PRO A 549 26.85 23.17 -4.83
C PRO A 549 26.34 21.75 -5.12
N TYR A 550 26.69 21.19 -6.27
CA TYR A 550 26.25 19.86 -6.71
C TYR A 550 26.55 18.73 -5.72
N PRO A 551 27.77 18.56 -5.17
CA PRO A 551 28.03 17.51 -4.19
C PRO A 551 27.23 17.68 -2.90
N LEU A 552 27.07 18.91 -2.41
CA LEU A 552 26.32 19.18 -1.18
C LEU A 552 24.82 18.90 -1.37
N LEU A 553 24.24 19.38 -2.47
CA LEU A 553 22.84 19.15 -2.81
C LEU A 553 22.54 17.67 -3.09
N MET A 554 23.43 16.97 -3.80
CA MET A 554 23.32 15.51 -3.98
C MET A 554 23.38 14.79 -2.62
N GLY A 555 24.28 15.22 -1.73
CA GLY A 555 24.35 14.73 -0.36
C GLY A 555 23.06 14.90 0.43
N VAL A 556 22.44 16.08 0.37
CA VAL A 556 21.13 16.37 1.00
C VAL A 556 20.03 15.48 0.42
N ALA A 557 19.94 15.33 -0.90
CA ALA A 557 18.91 14.50 -1.54
C ALA A 557 19.01 13.02 -1.14
N LEU A 558 20.23 12.48 -1.13
CA LEU A 558 20.50 11.12 -0.68
C LEU A 558 20.20 10.97 0.81
N ALA A 559 20.71 11.87 1.66
CA ALA A 559 20.51 11.83 3.11
C ALA A 559 19.03 11.88 3.50
N ALA A 560 18.25 12.77 2.88
CA ALA A 560 16.80 12.88 3.13
C ALA A 560 16.06 11.58 2.80
N SER A 561 16.57 10.78 1.87
CA SER A 561 15.97 9.51 1.46
C SER A 561 16.43 8.30 2.30
N THR A 562 17.25 8.50 3.34
CA THR A 562 17.83 7.43 4.20
C THR A 562 17.13 7.25 5.56
N ALA A 563 15.88 7.67 5.68
CA ALA A 563 15.13 7.59 6.92
C ALA A 563 14.68 6.15 7.24
N PHE A 564 15.62 5.31 7.65
CA PHE A 564 15.44 3.87 7.87
C PHE A 564 15.24 3.48 9.34
N ALA A 565 15.52 4.38 10.27
CA ALA A 565 15.67 4.04 11.68
C ALA A 565 14.36 4.12 12.46
N THR A 566 13.33 4.80 11.91
CA THR A 566 12.04 4.98 12.57
C THR A 566 10.87 4.59 11.66
N PRO A 567 9.79 4.02 12.23
CA PRO A 567 8.56 3.71 11.50
C PRO A 567 7.77 4.97 11.13
N VAL A 568 7.92 6.05 11.90
CA VAL A 568 7.20 7.33 11.71
C VAL A 568 7.84 8.23 10.66
N ALA A 569 9.11 8.01 10.30
CA ALA A 569 9.83 8.85 9.34
C ALA A 569 9.16 8.94 7.97
N SER A 570 8.49 7.87 7.54
CA SER A 570 7.84 7.85 6.23
C SER A 570 6.59 6.96 6.20
N PRO A 571 5.60 7.30 5.35
CA PRO A 571 4.40 6.50 5.17
C PRO A 571 4.70 5.04 4.79
N ILE A 572 5.79 4.80 4.06
CA ILE A 572 6.21 3.46 3.66
C ILE A 572 6.70 2.63 4.86
N ASN A 573 7.47 3.23 5.77
CA ASN A 573 7.93 2.54 6.97
C ASN A 573 6.76 2.26 7.91
N ALA A 574 5.80 3.19 8.03
CA ALA A 574 4.60 3.01 8.83
C ALA A 574 3.72 1.86 8.30
N LEU A 575 3.53 1.81 6.97
CA LEU A 575 2.76 0.74 6.32
C LEU A 575 3.39 -0.64 6.57
N VAL A 576 4.72 -0.74 6.44
CA VAL A 576 5.48 -1.95 6.71
C VAL A 576 5.51 -2.30 8.20
N ALA A 577 5.60 -1.29 9.08
CA ALA A 577 5.56 -1.48 10.53
C ALA A 577 4.24 -2.13 10.98
N GLY A 578 3.11 -1.63 10.47
CA GLY A 578 1.80 -2.21 10.72
C GLY A 578 1.66 -3.63 10.17
N ALA A 579 1.99 -3.83 8.88
CA ALA A 579 1.86 -5.13 8.23
C ALA A 579 2.81 -6.21 8.78
N GLY A 580 3.96 -5.82 9.33
CA GLY A 580 4.96 -6.74 9.90
C GLY A 580 4.92 -6.87 11.42
N ASN A 581 4.04 -6.11 12.11
CA ASN A 581 4.01 -5.96 13.56
C ASN A 581 5.41 -5.68 14.15
N TYR A 582 6.17 -4.80 13.49
CA TYR A 582 7.51 -4.43 13.91
C TYR A 582 7.47 -3.43 15.06
N ARG A 583 8.43 -3.54 15.97
CA ARG A 583 8.65 -2.55 17.01
C ARG A 583 9.64 -1.49 16.53
N PHE A 584 9.63 -0.33 17.18
CA PHE A 584 10.62 0.73 16.94
C PHE A 584 12.08 0.21 17.00
N GLY A 585 12.36 -0.68 17.96
CA GLY A 585 13.69 -1.31 18.10
C GLY A 585 14.10 -2.19 16.91
N ASP A 586 13.16 -2.71 16.12
CA ASP A 586 13.48 -3.52 14.94
C ASP A 586 13.96 -2.63 13.78
N PHE A 587 13.36 -1.45 13.60
CA PHE A 587 13.83 -0.44 12.65
C PHE A 587 15.20 0.10 13.03
N LEU A 588 15.44 0.44 14.30
CA LEU A 588 16.75 0.93 14.76
C LEU A 588 17.87 -0.07 14.46
N LYS A 589 17.67 -1.35 14.76
CA LYS A 589 18.70 -2.40 14.61
C LYS A 589 19.20 -2.57 13.18
N VAL A 590 18.33 -2.34 12.20
CA VAL A 590 18.66 -2.57 10.78
C VAL A 590 18.89 -1.26 10.05
N GLY A 591 18.10 -0.23 10.36
CA GLY A 591 18.15 1.08 9.74
C GLY A 591 19.40 1.86 10.06
N VAL A 592 19.82 1.94 11.33
CA VAL A 592 21.01 2.72 11.71
C VAL A 592 22.30 2.17 11.07
N PRO A 593 22.59 0.85 11.11
CA PRO A 593 23.76 0.32 10.42
C PRO A 593 23.74 0.57 8.92
N LEU A 594 22.58 0.40 8.27
CA LEU A 594 22.45 0.67 6.83
C LEU A 594 22.66 2.15 6.51
N GLN A 595 22.11 3.04 7.32
CA GLN A 595 22.27 4.49 7.19
C GLN A 595 23.74 4.90 7.32
N LEU A 596 24.51 4.30 8.24
CA LEU A 596 25.95 4.54 8.36
C LEU A 596 26.73 4.03 7.15
N LEU A 597 26.36 2.86 6.60
CA LEU A 597 26.99 2.36 5.37
C LEU A 597 26.73 3.29 4.19
N ILE A 598 25.51 3.81 4.07
CA ILE A 598 25.14 4.77 3.02
C ILE A 598 25.82 6.12 3.22
N LEU A 599 25.99 6.59 4.46
CA LEU A 599 26.79 7.77 4.77
C LEU A 599 28.21 7.61 4.21
N VAL A 600 28.89 6.50 4.56
CA VAL A 600 30.26 6.23 4.09
C VAL A 600 30.31 6.13 2.56
N ALA A 601 29.37 5.42 1.95
CA ALA A 601 29.28 5.32 0.50
C ALA A 601 29.05 6.70 -0.15
N THR A 602 28.23 7.56 0.45
CA THR A 602 27.92 8.92 -0.04
C THR A 602 29.17 9.79 0.00
N LEU A 603 29.90 9.78 1.11
CA LEU A 603 31.16 10.52 1.25
C LEU A 603 32.23 10.07 0.26
N ALA A 604 32.20 8.82 -0.17
CA ALA A 604 33.13 8.29 -1.16
C ALA A 604 32.72 8.61 -2.61
N ILE A 605 31.45 8.39 -2.97
CA ILE A 605 31.01 8.44 -4.37
C ILE A 605 30.64 9.86 -4.83
N VAL A 606 30.02 10.66 -3.96
CA VAL A 606 29.49 11.97 -4.36
C VAL A 606 30.59 12.93 -4.80
N PRO A 607 31.71 13.07 -4.08
CA PRO A 607 32.82 13.93 -4.53
C PRO A 607 33.48 13.45 -5.84
N LEU A 608 33.38 12.16 -6.15
CA LEU A 608 33.93 11.57 -7.37
C LEU A 608 33.03 11.83 -8.58
N LEU A 609 31.72 11.82 -8.38
CA LEU A 609 30.74 12.16 -9.42
C LEU A 609 30.61 13.67 -9.63
N PHE A 610 30.69 14.43 -8.54
CA PHE A 610 30.54 15.88 -8.50
C PHE A 610 31.71 16.49 -7.72
N PRO A 611 32.78 16.92 -8.41
CA PRO A 611 33.93 17.53 -7.77
C PRO A 611 33.55 18.79 -6.99
N PHE A 612 34.21 19.00 -5.84
CA PHE A 612 34.01 20.20 -5.00
C PHE A 612 34.56 21.47 -5.64
N ASN A 613 35.56 21.34 -6.50
CA ASN A 613 36.11 22.46 -7.26
C ASN A 613 35.44 22.49 -8.64
N PRO A 614 34.93 23.65 -9.08
CA PRO A 614 34.27 23.82 -10.37
C PRO A 614 35.20 23.59 -11.58
#